data_AF-A0A964P515-F1
#
_entry.id   AF-A0A964P515-F1
#
_cell.length_a   1.000
_cell.length_b   1.000
_cell.length_c   1.000
_cell.angle_alpha   90.00
_cell.angle_beta   90.00
_cell.angle_gamma   90.00
#
_symmetry.space_group_name_H-M   'P 1'
#
loop_
_entity.id
_entity.type
_entity.pdbx_description
1 polymer ?
#
loop_
_entity_poly.entity_id
_entity_poly.type
_entity_poly.pdbx_seq_one_letter_code
_entity_poly.pdbx_strand_id
1 'polypeptide(L)'
;MPMYSFERIARTPHSEQWRIDGETSVLGRVDLHFTGAKTYGTIAVHTSLPEEQIEDLIADIDARLVSTADEYREDFVVTVWRGEEFGTYSEADAAFEEAAFEDEIDEDDDDR
;
A
#
# COMPACT_ATOMS: atom_id res chain seq x y z
N MET A 1 -2.71 -1.57 23.04
CA MET A 1 -3.30 -1.34 21.71
C MET A 1 -2.42 -2.06 20.70
N PRO A 2 -2.92 -2.50 19.53
CA PRO A 2 -2.03 -3.07 18.52
C PRO A 2 -1.01 -2.00 18.10
N MET A 3 0.25 -2.41 17.97
CA MET A 3 1.36 -1.54 17.58
C MET A 3 1.23 -1.04 16.14
N TYR A 4 0.49 -1.79 15.30
CA TYR A 4 0.21 -1.47 13.91
C TYR A 4 -1.29 -1.51 13.60
N SER A 5 -1.75 -0.59 12.76
CA SER A 5 -3.05 -0.69 12.09
C SER A 5 -2.90 -0.93 10.60
N PHE A 6 -3.85 -1.68 10.05
CA PHE A 6 -3.87 -2.05 8.64
C PHE A 6 -5.16 -1.53 7.99
N GLU A 7 -5.01 -0.66 7.01
CA GLU A 7 -6.14 -0.16 6.20
C GLU A 7 -6.13 -0.84 4.84
N ARG A 8 -7.25 -1.45 4.45
CA ARG A 8 -7.34 -2.18 3.18
C ARG A 8 -7.55 -1.18 2.04
N ILE A 9 -6.60 -1.13 1.11
CA ILE A 9 -6.65 -0.25 -0.06
C ILE A 9 -7.38 -0.95 -1.21
N ALA A 10 -7.06 -2.22 -1.47
CA ALA A 10 -7.65 -2.98 -2.56
C ALA A 10 -7.80 -4.46 -2.20
N ARG A 11 -8.78 -5.11 -2.84
CA ARG A 11 -9.02 -6.55 -2.72
C ARG A 11 -9.48 -7.13 -4.05
N THR A 12 -8.90 -8.27 -4.39
CA THR A 12 -9.33 -9.17 -5.46
C THR A 12 -9.53 -10.57 -4.86
N PRO A 13 -10.02 -11.56 -5.63
CA PRO A 13 -10.13 -12.94 -5.14
C PRO A 13 -8.79 -13.57 -4.73
N HIS A 14 -7.67 -13.10 -5.28
CA HIS A 14 -6.35 -13.72 -5.10
C HIS A 14 -5.29 -12.75 -4.59
N SER A 15 -5.63 -11.51 -4.29
CA SER A 15 -4.67 -10.51 -3.84
C SER A 15 -5.31 -9.41 -3.02
N GLU A 16 -4.57 -8.90 -2.06
CA GLU A 16 -4.98 -7.80 -1.20
C GLU A 16 -3.83 -6.80 -1.04
N GLN A 17 -4.20 -5.54 -0.91
CA GLN A 17 -3.27 -4.45 -0.66
C GLN A 17 -3.68 -3.73 0.61
N TRP A 18 -2.71 -3.46 1.47
CA TRP A 18 -2.91 -2.82 2.76
C TRP A 18 -1.91 -1.71 2.99
N ARG A 19 -2.41 -0.57 3.49
CA ARG A 19 -1.58 0.45 4.14
C ARG A 19 -1.21 -0.02 5.54
N ILE A 20 0.00 0.28 5.95
CA ILE A 20 0.51 0.00 7.29
C ILE A 20 0.71 1.34 8.00
N ASP A 21 -0.04 1.56 9.07
CA ASP A 21 0.06 2.75 9.89
C ASP A 21 0.59 2.39 11.28
N GLY A 22 1.52 3.20 11.77
CA GLY A 22 2.00 3.18 13.14
C GLY A 22 1.22 4.17 14.01
N GLU A 23 1.71 4.45 15.20
CA GLU A 23 1.02 5.34 16.14
C GLU A 23 0.92 6.80 15.67
N THR A 24 1.92 7.28 14.91
CA THR A 24 2.05 8.70 14.56
C THR A 24 2.19 8.95 13.06
N SER A 25 2.54 7.93 12.29
CA SER A 25 2.75 8.06 10.85
C SER A 25 2.46 6.77 10.11
N VAL A 26 2.29 6.92 8.80
CA VAL A 26 2.30 5.82 7.85
C VAL A 26 3.69 5.18 7.88
N LEU A 27 3.74 3.86 7.99
CA LEU A 27 5.00 3.11 7.99
C LEU A 27 5.30 2.50 6.63
N GLY A 28 4.27 2.23 5.83
CA GLY A 28 4.43 1.66 4.50
C GLY A 28 3.20 0.94 3.98
N ARG A 29 3.45 -0.09 3.17
CA ARG A 29 2.43 -0.88 2.48
C ARG A 29 2.82 -2.36 2.46
N VAL A 30 1.81 -3.23 2.48
CA VAL A 30 1.97 -4.66 2.15
C VAL A 30 1.02 -5.06 1.03
N ASP A 31 1.56 -5.80 0.07
CA ASP A 31 0.84 -6.46 -1.00
C ASP A 31 0.89 -7.97 -0.76
N LEU A 32 -0.29 -8.60 -0.71
CA LEU A 32 -0.47 -10.01 -0.45
C LEU A 32 -1.04 -10.69 -1.70
N HIS A 33 -0.46 -11.82 -2.06
CA HIS A 33 -0.91 -12.68 -3.16
C HIS A 33 -1.18 -14.08 -2.62
N PHE A 34 -2.46 -14.46 -2.61
CA PHE A 34 -2.93 -15.75 -2.14
C PHE A 34 -2.88 -16.77 -3.27
N THR A 35 -2.15 -17.85 -3.05
CA THR A 35 -2.14 -19.03 -3.92
C THR A 35 -2.67 -20.22 -3.12
N GLY A 36 -3.13 -21.28 -3.78
CA GLY A 36 -3.81 -22.38 -3.09
C GLY A 36 -2.98 -23.15 -2.04
N ALA A 37 -1.67 -22.93 -1.93
CA ALA A 37 -0.83 -23.55 -0.90
C ALA A 37 0.08 -22.54 -0.18
N LYS A 38 0.43 -21.42 -0.83
CA LYS A 38 1.37 -20.42 -0.30
C LYS A 38 0.81 -19.01 -0.40
N THR A 39 1.14 -18.16 0.56
CA THR A 39 0.94 -16.72 0.42
C THR A 39 2.27 -16.03 0.18
N TYR A 40 2.30 -15.14 -0.82
CA TYR A 40 3.44 -14.27 -1.08
C TYR A 40 3.14 -12.86 -0.62
N GLY A 41 4.04 -12.26 0.16
CA GLY A 41 3.95 -10.89 0.62
C GLY A 41 5.09 -10.03 0.09
N THR A 42 4.80 -8.80 -0.33
CA THR A 42 5.79 -7.75 -0.53
C THR A 42 5.51 -6.61 0.44
N ILE A 43 6.47 -6.30 1.30
CA ILE A 43 6.38 -5.19 2.26
C ILE A 43 7.32 -4.09 1.78
N ALA A 44 6.83 -2.87 1.68
CA ALA A 44 7.64 -1.67 1.47
C ALA A 44 7.43 -0.73 2.66
N VAL A 45 8.48 -0.48 3.44
CA VAL A 45 8.42 0.33 4.67
C VAL A 45 9.46 1.43 4.71
N HIS A 46 9.25 2.41 5.59
CA HIS A 46 10.17 3.52 5.77
C HIS A 46 11.56 3.07 6.24
N THR A 47 12.62 3.73 5.76
CA THR A 47 14.02 3.40 6.13
C THR A 47 14.32 3.52 7.63
N SER A 48 13.52 4.29 8.35
CA SER A 48 13.65 4.49 9.80
C SER A 48 13.17 3.32 10.65
N LEU A 49 12.50 2.31 10.05
CA LEU A 49 11.96 1.19 10.80
C LEU A 49 13.08 0.19 11.14
N PRO A 50 13.34 -0.10 12.44
CA PRO A 50 14.37 -1.03 12.84
C PRO A 50 13.97 -2.48 12.51
N GLU A 51 14.97 -3.36 12.44
CA GLU A 51 14.78 -4.76 12.04
C GLU A 51 13.85 -5.54 12.96
N GLU A 52 13.98 -5.37 14.28
CA GLU A 52 13.10 -6.00 15.27
C GLU A 52 11.62 -5.62 15.07
N GLN A 53 11.34 -4.36 14.74
CA GLN A 53 9.98 -3.92 14.42
C GLN A 53 9.46 -4.51 13.11
N ILE A 54 10.35 -4.77 12.15
CA ILE A 54 9.98 -5.43 10.89
C ILE A 54 9.62 -6.89 11.14
N GLU A 55 10.35 -7.59 12.00
CA GLU A 55 10.01 -8.97 12.41
C GLU A 55 8.65 -9.01 13.11
N ASP A 56 8.40 -8.09 14.04
CA ASP A 56 7.10 -7.94 14.70
C ASP A 56 5.99 -7.63 13.69
N LEU A 57 6.25 -6.75 12.72
CA LEU A 57 5.29 -6.39 11.67
C LEU A 57 4.95 -7.60 10.78
N ILE A 58 5.94 -8.40 10.41
CA ILE A 58 5.72 -9.65 9.65
C ILE A 58 4.83 -10.60 10.44
N ALA A 59 5.10 -10.79 11.73
CA ALA A 59 4.29 -11.65 12.60
C ALA A 59 2.84 -11.14 12.73
N ASP A 60 2.66 -9.82 12.87
CA ASP A 60 1.34 -9.20 12.96
C ASP A 60 0.55 -9.34 11.64
N ILE A 61 1.20 -9.15 10.49
CA ILE A 61 0.60 -9.36 9.16
C ILE A 61 0.19 -10.82 9.00
N ASP A 62 1.08 -11.75 9.37
CA ASP A 62 0.82 -13.19 9.28
C ASP A 62 -0.42 -13.59 10.10
N ALA A 63 -0.46 -13.18 11.36
CA ALA A 63 -1.55 -13.52 12.28
C ALA A 63 -2.88 -12.86 11.92
N ARG A 64 -2.85 -11.59 11.49
CA ARG A 64 -4.08 -10.78 11.35
C ARG A 64 -4.62 -10.71 9.93
N LEU A 65 -3.75 -10.72 8.92
CA LEU A 65 -4.15 -10.55 7.52
C LEU A 65 -4.11 -11.88 6.77
N VAL A 66 -3.06 -12.68 6.96
CA VAL A 66 -2.89 -13.89 6.15
C VAL A 66 -3.64 -15.09 6.74
N SER A 67 -3.47 -15.39 8.03
CA SER A 67 -4.19 -16.47 8.72
C SER A 67 -5.71 -16.29 8.73
N THR A 68 -6.21 -15.05 8.61
CA THR A 68 -7.65 -14.76 8.57
C THR A 68 -8.23 -14.87 7.17
N ALA A 69 -7.40 -14.76 6.13
CA ALA A 69 -7.81 -14.82 4.74
C ALA A 69 -7.79 -16.26 4.19
N ASP A 70 -6.85 -17.10 4.63
CA ASP A 70 -6.71 -18.49 4.18
C ASP A 70 -6.22 -19.41 5.31
N GLU A 71 -7.10 -20.27 5.81
CA GLU A 71 -6.80 -21.24 6.88
C GLU A 71 -6.01 -22.46 6.39
N TYR A 72 -5.98 -22.71 5.08
CA TYR A 72 -5.37 -23.90 4.48
C TYR A 72 -3.95 -23.67 3.97
N ARG A 73 -3.40 -22.46 4.17
CA ARG A 73 -2.05 -22.13 3.75
C ARG A 73 -1.00 -22.96 4.48
N GLU A 74 0.01 -23.41 3.74
CA GLU A 74 1.13 -24.18 4.27
C GLU A 74 2.34 -23.28 4.57
N ASP A 75 2.43 -22.10 3.94
CA ASP A 75 3.63 -21.25 3.98
C ASP A 75 3.33 -19.76 3.71
N PHE A 76 4.11 -18.88 4.32
CA PHE A 76 4.10 -17.43 4.09
C PHE A 76 5.51 -16.93 3.74
N VAL A 77 5.68 -16.52 2.49
CA VAL A 77 6.96 -16.04 1.96
C VAL A 77 6.87 -14.54 1.78
N VAL A 78 7.72 -13.78 2.47
CA VAL A 78 7.71 -12.31 2.45
C VAL A 78 9.04 -11.74 1.96
N THR A 79 8.97 -10.73 1.10
CA THR A 79 10.11 -9.89 0.71
C THR A 79 9.91 -8.49 1.27
N VAL A 80 10.93 -7.93 1.93
CA VAL A 80 10.87 -6.60 2.56
C VAL A 80 11.81 -5.63 1.85
N TRP A 81 11.27 -4.47 1.52
CA TRP A 81 11.98 -3.32 0.98
C TRP A 81 11.95 -2.17 2.00
N ARG A 82 13.08 -1.48 2.15
CA ARG A 82 13.17 -0.25 2.95
C ARG A 82 13.43 0.93 2.04
N GLY A 83 12.60 1.96 2.13
CA GLY A 83 12.65 3.13 1.26
C GLY A 83 11.87 4.31 1.83
N GLU A 84 11.61 5.31 1.00
CA GLU A 84 10.71 6.41 1.30
C GLU A 84 9.62 6.42 0.24
N GLU A 85 8.38 6.75 0.62
CA GLU A 85 7.32 6.96 -0.35
C GLU A 85 7.60 8.27 -1.10
N PHE A 86 7.87 8.17 -2.40
CA PHE A 86 8.20 9.33 -3.22
C PHE A 86 6.98 10.05 -3.76
N GLY A 87 5.90 9.32 -4.05
CA GLY A 87 4.66 9.87 -4.57
C GLY A 87 3.73 8.80 -5.15
N THR A 88 2.45 9.16 -5.29
CA THR A 88 1.43 8.37 -5.97
C THR A 88 1.00 9.12 -7.22
N TYR A 89 0.90 8.41 -8.34
CA TYR A 89 0.51 8.98 -9.63
C TYR A 89 -0.67 8.18 -10.17
N SER A 90 -1.72 8.87 -10.62
CA SER A 90 -2.86 8.26 -11.28
C SER A 90 -3.25 9.02 -12.55
N GLU A 91 -3.86 8.33 -13.51
CA GLU A 91 -4.38 9.00 -14.73
C GLU A 91 -5.45 10.05 -14.40
N ALA A 92 -6.17 9.89 -13.27
CA ALA A 92 -7.13 10.87 -12.80
C ALA A 92 -6.48 12.18 -12.35
N ASP A 93 -5.27 12.11 -11.77
CA ASP A 93 -4.51 13.31 -11.39
C ASP A 93 -4.02 14.05 -12.65
N ALA A 94 -3.59 13.32 -13.68
CA ALA A 94 -3.16 13.91 -14.96
C ALA A 94 -4.31 14.60 -15.72
N ALA A 95 -5.51 14.01 -15.70
CA ALA A 95 -6.69 14.61 -16.35
C ALA A 95 -7.16 15.90 -15.66
N PHE A 96 -6.96 16.03 -14.34
CA PHE A 96 -7.25 17.26 -13.60
C PHE A 96 -6.32 18.41 -14.00
N GLU A 97 -5.03 18.12 -14.24
CA GLU A 97 -4.07 19.11 -14.75
C GLU A 97 -4.42 19.55 -16.18
N GLU A 98 -4.77 18.61 -17.07
CA GLU A 98 -5.14 18.93 -18.46
C GLU A 98 -6.40 19.82 -18.56
N ALA A 99 -7.45 19.50 -17.79
CA ALA A 99 -8.67 20.33 -17.77
C ALA A 99 -8.43 21.74 -17.22
N ALA A 100 -7.55 21.90 -16.22
CA ALA A 100 -7.19 23.22 -15.70
C ALA A 100 -6.41 24.07 -16.72
N PHE A 101 -5.63 23.43 -17.60
CA PHE A 101 -4.94 24.12 -18.70
C PHE A 101 -5.89 24.52 -19.84
N GLU A 102 -6.97 23.77 -20.10
CA GLU A 102 -7.96 24.13 -21.11
C GLU A 102 -8.82 25.33 -20.68
N ASP A 103 -9.23 25.40 -19.40
CA ASP A 103 -10.00 26.53 -18.86
C ASP A 103 -9.23 27.88 -18.87
N GLU A 104 -7.89 27.87 -18.83
CA GLU A 104 -7.07 29.09 -18.90
C GLU A 104 -6.89 29.64 -20.33
N ILE A 105 -7.18 28.86 -21.38
CA ILE A 105 -6.95 29.28 -22.79
C ILE A 105 -8.17 30.05 -23.35
N ASP A 106 -9.34 29.95 -22.73
CA ASP A 106 -10.58 30.54 -23.23
C ASP A 106 -10.85 32.00 -22.76
N GLU A 107 -10.04 32.58 -21.86
CA GLU A 107 -10.27 33.94 -21.33
C GLU A 107 -9.60 35.09 -22.13
N ASP A 108 -8.76 34.82 -23.14
CA ASP A 108 -7.93 35.84 -23.81
C ASP A 108 -8.30 36.17 -25.28
N ASP A 109 -9.42 35.64 -25.83
CA ASP A 109 -9.77 35.81 -27.27
C ASP A 109 -11.08 36.60 -27.55
N ASP A 110 -11.54 37.45 -26.61
CA ASP A 110 -12.73 38.33 -26.80
C ASP A 110 -12.39 39.84 -26.87
N ASP A 111 -11.22 40.19 -27.41
CA ASP A 111 -10.78 41.59 -27.53
C ASP A 111 -10.14 41.90 -28.91
N ARG A 112 -10.87 41.67 -30.03
CA ARG A 112 -10.57 42.26 -31.36
C ARG A 112 -11.78 42.58 -32.23
#